data_AF-A0A9E8QSS1-F1
#
_entry.id   AF-A0A9E8QSS1-F1
#
_cell.length_a   1.000
_cell.length_b   1.000
_cell.length_c   1.000
_cell.angle_alpha   90.00
_cell.angle_beta   90.00
_cell.angle_gamma   90.00
#
_symmetry.space_group_name_H-M   'P 1'
#
loop_
_entity.id
_entity.type
_entity.pdbx_description
1 polymer ?
#
loop_
_entity_poly.entity_id
_entity_poly.type
_entity_poly.pdbx_seq_one_letter_code
_entity_poly.pdbx_strand_id
1 'polypeptide(L)'
;MNSEPPTGDELNRMLVTMKQNVLERTTESPRRKRNRNLGLGLGLAALLAIGGGSGALALGMLPSPFQASAPATPTSTPTPTPTVRPTATPRPTPTVAPVVAPVPSAPIDCATLTNGIDLTAFIPDPVYAPELLPKNYDRTTEAGLAQQGVLSCVWRSEAGSYSNVVVRVSNDVTTGTRWTSERHDAGDSSLGLGRSSVISCGTEGNSSCRASVVADPWWISFSFYDDSSWSFDPSPDAWSEDTARADVSSALRSLSTALVGLTPTAVWQPPATDWADATCSVLSGADVPTIVGSPELVGPAEHTWTEVGDGISDTKDSSVDCRWVLPLEAGDQPVADGSFGEFRVTIVPGGEWAYEPVDDSEPVSVAGADAATFVCVSLEGSSCYVDLLSDGSWLQVGYASGATPEMKGLLVAAAEAIVATRPAS
;
A
#
# COMPACT_ATOMS: atom_id res chain seq x y z
N MET A 1 31.91 56.45 3.88
CA MET A 1 30.44 56.30 3.82
C MET A 1 30.12 55.07 4.63
N ASN A 2 29.68 55.26 5.87
CA ASN A 2 29.26 54.18 6.76
C ASN A 2 27.80 53.85 6.45
N SER A 3 27.52 52.64 5.98
CA SER A 3 26.18 52.07 5.94
C SER A 3 26.01 51.18 7.16
N GLU A 4 25.39 51.74 8.19
CA GLU A 4 24.98 51.07 9.41
C GLU A 4 23.83 50.08 9.09
N PRO A 5 23.83 48.85 9.65
CA PRO A 5 22.79 47.88 9.35
C PRO A 5 21.48 48.25 10.07
N PRO A 6 20.31 48.06 9.44
CA PRO A 6 19.04 48.49 10.01
C PRO A 6 18.67 47.61 11.21
N THR A 7 18.39 48.24 12.36
CA THR A 7 17.94 47.57 13.58
C THR A 7 16.42 47.45 13.67
N GLY A 8 15.97 46.29 14.15
CA GLY A 8 14.73 46.03 14.89
C GLY A 8 13.41 46.39 14.19
N ASP A 9 13.05 47.67 14.20
CA ASP A 9 11.74 48.14 13.73
C ASP A 9 11.65 48.24 12.21
N GLU A 10 12.76 48.51 11.52
CA GLU A 10 12.78 48.52 10.04
C GLU A 10 12.67 47.11 9.46
N LEU A 11 13.25 46.11 10.13
CA LEU A 11 13.14 44.71 9.73
C LEU A 11 11.72 44.19 9.95
N ASN A 12 11.09 44.55 11.07
CA ASN A 12 9.68 44.22 11.34
C ASN A 12 8.74 44.91 10.35
N ARG A 13 8.98 46.16 9.95
CA ARG A 13 8.21 46.81 8.88
C ARG A 13 8.41 46.15 7.51
N MET A 14 9.62 45.70 7.22
CA MET A 14 9.92 44.99 5.96
C MET A 14 9.25 43.60 5.93
N LEU A 15 9.24 42.87 7.03
CA LEU A 15 8.57 41.58 7.16
C LEU A 15 7.04 41.70 7.06
N VAL A 16 6.45 42.72 7.67
CA VAL A 16 4.99 42.96 7.60
C VAL A 16 4.54 43.36 6.19
N THR A 17 5.32 44.18 5.48
CA THR A 17 5.01 44.57 4.09
C THR A 17 5.21 43.43 3.09
N MET A 18 6.15 42.52 3.35
CA MET A 18 6.31 41.30 2.54
C MET A 18 5.14 40.33 2.74
N LYS A 19 4.66 40.17 3.99
CA LYS A 19 3.51 39.30 4.32
C LYS A 19 2.19 39.82 3.74
N GLN A 20 1.99 41.14 3.71
CA GLN A 20 0.82 41.76 3.08
C GLN A 20 0.83 41.62 1.55
N ASN A 21 1.99 41.79 0.89
CA ASN A 21 2.12 41.58 -0.56
C ASN A 21 1.92 40.11 -1.00
N VAL A 22 2.16 39.15 -0.12
CA VAL A 22 1.91 37.72 -0.38
C VAL A 22 0.43 37.39 -0.22
N LEU A 23 -0.25 37.98 0.78
CA LEU A 23 -1.69 37.78 0.99
C LEU A 23 -2.54 38.42 -0.11
N GLU A 24 -2.17 39.60 -0.62
CA GLU A 24 -2.89 40.24 -1.73
C GLU A 24 -2.79 39.46 -3.05
N ARG A 25 -1.71 38.71 -3.28
CA ARG A 25 -1.57 37.85 -4.47
C ARG A 25 -2.36 36.54 -4.37
N THR A 26 -2.78 36.12 -3.18
CA THR A 26 -3.56 34.89 -2.98
C THR A 26 -5.08 35.09 -3.01
N THR A 27 -5.57 36.34 -2.99
CA THR A 27 -7.01 36.65 -3.01
C THR A 27 -7.63 36.89 -4.39
N GLU A 28 -6.85 36.85 -5.48
CA GLU A 28 -7.42 36.84 -6.83
C GLU A 28 -7.80 35.42 -7.28
N SER A 29 -8.95 34.94 -6.79
CA SER A 29 -9.64 33.80 -7.38
C SER A 29 -10.48 34.25 -8.58
N PRO A 30 -10.23 33.81 -9.82
CA PRO A 30 -11.19 34.02 -10.90
C PRO A 30 -12.37 33.07 -10.71
N ARG A 31 -13.54 33.63 -10.36
CA ARG A 31 -14.83 32.95 -10.35
C ARG A 31 -15.12 32.29 -11.71
N ARG A 32 -14.91 30.98 -11.83
CA ARG A 32 -15.28 30.23 -13.04
C ARG A 32 -16.75 29.81 -12.97
N LYS A 33 -17.60 30.56 -13.67
CA LYS A 33 -19.00 30.24 -13.91
C LYS A 33 -19.14 28.92 -14.69
N ARG A 34 -19.86 27.99 -14.09
CA ARG A 34 -20.65 26.92 -14.71
C ARG A 34 -21.33 27.41 -15.99
N ASN A 35 -21.11 26.74 -17.11
CA ASN A 35 -22.13 26.52 -18.14
C ASN A 35 -21.80 25.33 -19.06
N ARG A 36 -22.86 24.56 -19.30
CA ARG A 36 -22.96 23.38 -20.15
C ARG A 36 -23.35 23.84 -21.58
N ASN A 37 -22.92 23.07 -22.58
CA ASN A 37 -23.48 22.88 -23.93
C ASN A 37 -22.55 23.25 -25.12
N LEU A 38 -22.40 22.27 -26.01
CA LEU A 38 -22.40 22.32 -27.49
C LEU A 38 -21.59 23.41 -28.21
N GLY A 39 -20.72 22.98 -29.14
CA GLY A 39 -20.39 23.79 -30.30
C GLY A 39 -19.15 23.37 -31.09
N LEU A 40 -19.38 22.74 -32.25
CA LEU A 40 -18.47 22.68 -33.40
C LEU A 40 -17.81 24.04 -33.71
N GLY A 41 -16.57 24.04 -34.23
CA GLY A 41 -16.12 25.13 -35.11
C GLY A 41 -14.60 25.29 -35.30
N LEU A 42 -14.08 24.66 -36.36
CA LEU A 42 -13.08 25.14 -37.34
C LEU A 42 -12.06 26.24 -36.93
N GLY A 43 -10.78 25.96 -37.18
CA GLY A 43 -9.72 26.99 -37.29
C GLY A 43 -8.43 26.45 -37.90
N LEU A 44 -8.22 26.77 -39.18
CA LEU A 44 -7.16 26.30 -40.08
C LEU A 44 -5.75 26.87 -39.76
N ALA A 45 -4.75 26.02 -40.00
CA ALA A 45 -3.47 26.28 -40.67
C ALA A 45 -2.42 27.24 -40.07
N ALA A 46 -1.25 26.66 -39.73
CA ALA A 46 0.04 27.21 -40.12
C ALA A 46 0.97 26.05 -40.56
N LEU A 47 1.52 26.23 -41.75
CA LEU A 47 2.27 25.27 -42.57
C LEU A 47 3.79 25.42 -42.37
N LEU A 48 4.48 24.29 -42.56
CA LEU A 48 5.83 24.11 -43.15
C LEU A 48 7.08 24.36 -42.29
N ALA A 49 7.79 23.26 -42.01
CA ALA A 49 9.24 23.17 -42.25
C ALA A 49 9.57 21.77 -42.80
N ILE A 50 10.37 21.76 -43.86
CA ILE A 50 10.64 20.66 -44.80
C ILE A 50 11.89 19.87 -44.40
N GLY A 51 11.86 18.56 -44.64
CA GLY A 51 13.02 17.67 -44.82
C GLY A 51 12.51 16.23 -44.77
N GLY A 52 12.45 15.43 -45.84
CA GLY A 52 13.40 15.21 -46.92
C GLY A 52 13.78 13.73 -46.85
N GLY A 53 13.25 12.89 -47.74
CA GLY A 53 13.51 11.45 -47.70
C GLY A 53 12.70 10.64 -48.71
N SER A 54 13.26 10.50 -49.90
CA SER A 54 12.75 9.76 -51.05
C SER A 54 12.64 8.26 -50.81
N GLY A 55 11.61 7.61 -51.37
CA GLY A 55 11.50 6.15 -51.43
C GLY A 55 10.36 5.71 -52.35
N ALA A 56 10.65 5.59 -53.65
CA ALA A 56 9.72 5.11 -54.66
C ALA A 56 9.56 3.58 -54.60
N LEU A 57 8.33 3.07 -54.67
CA LEU A 57 8.03 1.76 -55.26
C LEU A 57 6.75 1.84 -56.08
N ALA A 58 6.90 1.51 -57.35
CA ALA A 58 5.88 1.49 -58.38
C ALA A 58 5.43 0.06 -58.64
N LEU A 59 4.13 -0.22 -58.53
CA LEU A 59 3.39 -1.33 -59.14
C LEU A 59 1.94 -0.82 -59.25
N GLY A 60 1.30 -0.65 -60.40
CA GLY A 60 1.18 -1.58 -61.52
C GLY A 60 -0.33 -1.75 -61.78
N MET A 61 -0.94 -0.80 -62.49
CA MET A 61 -2.34 -0.88 -62.93
C MET A 61 -2.42 -1.81 -64.14
N LEU A 62 -3.20 -2.89 -64.02
CA LEU A 62 -3.69 -3.69 -65.15
C LEU A 62 -5.20 -3.46 -65.29
N PRO A 63 -5.70 -2.98 -66.43
CA PRO A 63 -7.12 -3.02 -66.74
C PRO A 63 -7.51 -4.44 -67.16
N SER A 64 -8.53 -5.00 -66.51
CA SER A 64 -9.07 -6.34 -66.80
C SER A 64 -10.27 -6.23 -67.74
N PRO A 65 -10.22 -6.76 -68.99
CA PRO A 65 -11.37 -6.85 -69.86
C PRO A 65 -11.91 -8.28 -69.87
N PHE A 66 -12.83 -8.60 -68.95
CA PHE A 66 -13.63 -9.82 -69.06
C PHE A 66 -15.11 -9.46 -69.08
N GLN A 67 -15.67 -9.46 -70.30
CA GLN A 67 -17.11 -9.61 -70.51
C GLN A 67 -17.47 -11.07 -70.21
N ALA A 68 -18.19 -11.30 -69.11
CA ALA A 68 -18.78 -12.59 -68.81
C ALA A 68 -20.01 -12.82 -69.71
N SER A 69 -20.02 -13.96 -70.40
CA SER A 69 -21.16 -14.45 -71.19
C SER A 69 -22.33 -14.87 -70.29
N ALA A 70 -23.54 -14.84 -70.85
CA ALA A 70 -24.81 -15.07 -70.17
C ALA A 70 -24.87 -16.42 -69.39
N PRO A 71 -25.59 -16.49 -68.25
CA PRO A 71 -25.70 -17.71 -67.48
C PRO A 71 -26.60 -18.74 -68.18
N ALA A 72 -26.19 -20.00 -68.16
CA ALA A 72 -27.06 -21.13 -68.49
C ALA A 72 -28.17 -21.28 -67.43
N THR A 73 -29.36 -21.66 -67.88
CA THR A 73 -30.56 -21.93 -67.09
C THR A 73 -30.28 -22.95 -65.97
N PRO A 74 -30.58 -22.66 -64.69
CA PRO A 74 -30.36 -23.62 -63.62
C PRO A 74 -31.40 -24.75 -63.68
N THR A 75 -30.92 -25.99 -63.68
CA THR A 75 -31.70 -27.17 -63.33
C THR A 75 -32.08 -27.09 -61.85
N SER A 76 -33.36 -27.19 -61.54
CA SER A 76 -33.91 -27.19 -60.19
C SER A 76 -33.32 -28.35 -59.36
N THR A 77 -32.37 -28.02 -58.48
CA THR A 77 -31.88 -28.93 -57.43
C THR A 77 -32.82 -28.78 -56.23
N PRO A 78 -33.32 -29.87 -55.62
CA PRO A 78 -34.21 -29.78 -54.47
C PRO A 78 -33.50 -29.12 -53.28
N THR A 79 -34.12 -28.09 -52.71
CA THR A 79 -33.66 -27.38 -51.51
C THR A 79 -33.58 -28.36 -50.34
N PRO A 80 -32.42 -28.56 -49.70
CA PRO A 80 -32.35 -29.33 -48.46
C PRO A 80 -33.11 -28.60 -47.36
N THR A 81 -34.02 -29.31 -46.70
CA THR A 81 -34.72 -28.82 -45.51
C THR A 81 -33.69 -28.44 -44.43
N PRO A 82 -33.74 -27.23 -43.84
CA PRO A 82 -32.81 -26.85 -42.79
C PRO A 82 -33.01 -27.78 -41.59
N THR A 83 -31.98 -28.58 -41.30
CA THR A 83 -31.95 -29.37 -40.07
C THR A 83 -31.72 -28.41 -38.93
N VAL A 84 -32.70 -28.27 -38.04
CA VAL A 84 -32.58 -27.47 -36.81
C VAL A 84 -31.45 -28.09 -35.97
N ARG A 85 -30.28 -27.43 -35.96
CA ARG A 85 -29.19 -27.80 -35.06
C ARG A 85 -29.65 -27.47 -33.63
N PRO A 86 -29.62 -28.40 -32.68
CA PRO A 86 -29.97 -28.09 -31.31
C PRO A 86 -29.04 -26.99 -30.80
N THR A 87 -29.62 -25.85 -30.43
CA THR A 87 -28.91 -24.78 -29.73
C THR A 87 -28.42 -25.37 -28.41
N ALA A 88 -27.09 -25.45 -28.25
CA ALA A 88 -26.49 -25.92 -27.00
C ALA A 88 -27.05 -25.06 -25.86
N THR A 89 -27.73 -25.70 -24.91
CA THR A 89 -28.17 -25.04 -23.69
C THR A 89 -26.91 -24.54 -22.98
N PRO A 90 -26.78 -23.24 -22.69
CA PRO A 90 -25.61 -22.72 -22.00
C PRO A 90 -25.46 -23.48 -20.68
N ARG A 91 -24.29 -24.10 -20.49
CA ARG A 91 -23.93 -24.71 -19.21
C ARG A 91 -24.00 -23.58 -18.16
N PRO A 92 -24.65 -23.79 -17.00
CA PRO A 92 -24.61 -22.79 -15.94
C PRO A 92 -23.16 -22.49 -15.61
N THR A 93 -22.77 -21.23 -15.75
CA THR A 93 -21.49 -20.74 -15.23
C THR A 93 -21.51 -21.01 -13.73
N PRO A 94 -20.52 -21.73 -13.17
CA PRO A 94 -20.45 -21.93 -11.74
C PRO A 94 -20.44 -20.56 -11.06
N THR A 95 -21.42 -20.31 -10.20
CA THR A 95 -21.43 -19.13 -9.34
C THR A 95 -20.36 -19.37 -8.28
N VAL A 96 -19.21 -18.72 -8.44
CA VAL A 96 -18.20 -18.65 -7.39
C VAL A 96 -18.85 -17.91 -6.21
N ALA A 97 -18.83 -18.52 -5.02
CA ALA A 97 -19.33 -17.86 -3.83
C ALA A 97 -18.50 -16.58 -3.59
N PRO A 98 -19.13 -15.45 -3.21
CA PRO A 98 -18.38 -14.23 -2.94
C PRO A 98 -17.38 -14.47 -1.81
N VAL A 99 -16.13 -14.03 -1.99
CA VAL A 99 -15.12 -14.07 -0.94
C VAL A 99 -15.58 -13.11 0.16
N VAL A 100 -15.74 -13.61 1.38
CA VAL A 100 -16.23 -12.83 2.54
C VAL A 100 -15.03 -12.30 3.31
N ALA A 101 -14.94 -10.98 3.46
CA ALA A 101 -13.91 -10.33 4.26
C ALA A 101 -13.93 -10.80 5.73
N PRO A 102 -12.77 -10.88 6.40
CA PRO A 102 -12.71 -11.19 7.82
C PRO A 102 -13.41 -10.11 8.65
N VAL A 103 -14.00 -10.55 9.76
CA VAL A 103 -14.56 -9.66 10.78
C VAL A 103 -13.61 -9.69 11.98
N PRO A 104 -13.26 -8.53 12.57
CA PRO A 104 -12.43 -8.51 13.76
C PRO A 104 -13.00 -9.36 14.90
N SER A 105 -12.10 -9.98 15.67
CA SER A 105 -12.44 -10.79 16.84
C SER A 105 -13.14 -9.95 17.92
N ALA A 106 -12.75 -8.68 18.06
CA ALA A 106 -13.41 -7.71 18.93
C ALA A 106 -14.63 -7.10 18.22
N PRO A 107 -15.86 -7.32 18.72
CA PRO A 107 -17.08 -6.81 18.10
C PRO A 107 -17.35 -5.34 18.48
N ILE A 108 -16.38 -4.47 18.21
CA ILE A 108 -16.41 -3.04 18.52
C ILE A 108 -15.75 -2.26 17.39
N ASP A 109 -16.29 -1.09 17.04
CA ASP A 109 -15.65 -0.20 16.07
C ASP A 109 -14.59 0.70 16.72
N CYS A 110 -13.69 1.23 15.89
CA CYS A 110 -12.57 2.06 16.35
C CYS A 110 -13.03 3.35 17.05
N ALA A 111 -14.14 3.94 16.62
CA ALA A 111 -14.66 5.17 17.24
C ALA A 111 -15.16 4.92 18.67
N THR A 112 -15.88 3.82 18.89
CA THR A 112 -16.38 3.41 20.20
C THR A 112 -15.24 2.98 21.10
N LEU A 113 -14.26 2.23 20.55
CA LEU A 113 -13.08 1.76 21.28
C LEU A 113 -12.26 2.92 21.86
N THR A 114 -12.08 4.01 21.10
CA THR A 114 -11.23 5.14 21.51
C THR A 114 -11.97 6.34 22.08
N ASN A 115 -13.29 6.26 22.27
CA ASN A 115 -14.12 7.35 22.80
C ASN A 115 -13.64 7.90 24.18
N GLY A 116 -12.89 7.11 24.96
CA GLY A 116 -12.32 7.51 26.24
C GLY A 116 -10.85 7.95 26.19
N ILE A 117 -10.29 8.22 25.00
CA ILE A 117 -8.88 8.55 24.78
C ILE A 117 -8.80 9.96 24.19
N ASP A 118 -7.95 10.80 24.77
CA ASP A 118 -7.59 12.07 24.17
C ASP A 118 -6.48 11.84 23.13
N LEU A 119 -6.87 11.63 21.87
CA LEU A 119 -5.92 11.41 20.78
C LEU A 119 -5.03 12.64 20.51
N THR A 120 -5.46 13.85 20.94
CA THR A 120 -4.68 15.08 20.77
C THR A 120 -3.47 15.16 21.69
N ALA A 121 -3.43 14.30 22.72
CA ALA A 121 -2.25 14.13 23.57
C ALA A 121 -1.08 13.44 22.84
N PHE A 122 -1.35 12.73 21.73
CA PHE A 122 -0.34 11.96 21.00
C PHE A 122 0.00 12.60 19.65
N ILE A 123 -0.99 13.10 18.93
CA ILE A 123 -0.80 13.72 17.60
C ILE A 123 -1.69 14.95 17.44
N PRO A 124 -1.23 16.00 16.73
CA PRO A 124 -2.06 17.17 16.43
C PRO A 124 -3.13 16.82 15.40
N ASP A 125 -4.32 17.43 15.54
CA ASP A 125 -5.45 17.30 14.61
C ASP A 125 -5.70 15.86 14.12
N PRO A 126 -5.99 14.91 15.03
CA PRO A 126 -6.11 13.49 14.70
C PRO A 126 -7.30 13.23 13.78
N VAL A 127 -7.03 12.57 12.66
CA VAL A 127 -8.05 12.09 11.72
C VAL A 127 -7.96 10.59 11.58
N TYR A 128 -9.13 9.94 11.66
CA TYR A 128 -9.24 8.50 11.51
C TYR A 128 -8.89 8.10 10.07
N ALA A 129 -7.93 7.20 9.94
CA ALA A 129 -7.37 6.75 8.67
C ALA A 129 -7.40 5.21 8.62
N PRO A 130 -8.58 4.59 8.44
CA PRO A 130 -8.72 3.12 8.38
C PRO A 130 -8.04 2.54 7.14
N GLU A 131 -7.99 3.32 6.07
CA GLU A 131 -7.07 3.12 4.97
C GLU A 131 -5.71 3.57 5.48
N LEU A 132 -4.86 2.61 5.85
CA LEU A 132 -3.53 2.91 6.33
C LEU A 132 -2.81 3.95 5.48
N LEU A 133 -1.96 4.69 6.18
CA LEU A 133 -0.66 5.19 5.74
C LEU A 133 -0.41 5.28 4.21
N PRO A 134 -0.10 6.48 3.69
CA PRO A 134 -0.65 7.01 2.43
C PRO A 134 -0.84 5.95 1.32
N LYS A 135 -2.07 5.44 1.17
CA LYS A 135 -2.58 4.56 0.09
C LYS A 135 -1.78 3.30 -0.31
N ASN A 136 -0.50 3.13 0.02
CA ASN A 136 0.36 2.28 -0.79
C ASN A 136 1.46 1.49 -0.06
N TYR A 137 1.81 1.79 1.21
CA TYR A 137 3.03 1.22 1.80
C TYR A 137 2.84 -0.07 2.62
N ASP A 138 1.64 -0.32 3.18
CA ASP A 138 1.48 -1.40 4.18
C ASP A 138 0.12 -2.14 4.13
N ARG A 139 -0.55 -2.10 2.98
CA ARG A 139 -1.91 -2.69 2.84
C ARG A 139 -1.93 -4.22 2.96
N THR A 140 -0.86 -4.89 2.56
CA THR A 140 -0.72 -6.36 2.65
C THR A 140 -0.61 -6.84 4.10
N THR A 141 0.14 -6.12 4.93
CA THR A 141 0.27 -6.38 6.37
C THR A 141 -1.08 -6.28 7.08
N GLU A 142 -1.89 -5.26 6.80
CA GLU A 142 -3.24 -5.18 7.40
C GLU A 142 -4.17 -6.25 6.91
N ALA A 143 -4.06 -6.65 5.65
CA ALA A 143 -4.81 -7.81 5.18
C ALA A 143 -4.43 -9.05 5.99
N GLY A 144 -3.13 -9.32 6.19
CA GLY A 144 -2.65 -10.41 7.04
C GLY A 144 -3.17 -10.33 8.48
N LEU A 145 -3.08 -9.16 9.11
CA LEU A 145 -3.61 -8.92 10.46
C LEU A 145 -5.13 -9.15 10.55
N ALA A 146 -5.88 -8.64 9.57
CA ALA A 146 -7.32 -8.82 9.51
C ALA A 146 -7.71 -10.29 9.33
N GLN A 147 -6.95 -11.08 8.55
CA GLN A 147 -7.17 -12.53 8.43
C GLN A 147 -7.00 -13.26 9.78
N GLN A 148 -6.16 -12.73 10.66
CA GLN A 148 -6.01 -13.23 12.05
C GLN A 148 -7.05 -12.66 13.03
N GLY A 149 -8.06 -11.93 12.53
CA GLY A 149 -9.13 -11.35 13.34
C GLY A 149 -8.67 -10.18 14.21
N VAL A 150 -7.57 -9.51 13.85
CA VAL A 150 -7.10 -8.31 14.54
C VAL A 150 -8.02 -7.14 14.19
N LEU A 151 -8.50 -6.41 15.21
CA LEU A 151 -9.07 -5.07 15.01
C LEU A 151 -7.89 -4.09 14.94
N SER A 152 -7.77 -3.34 13.85
CA SER A 152 -6.74 -2.34 13.65
C SER A 152 -7.36 -0.96 13.50
N CYS A 153 -6.90 -0.01 14.29
CA CYS A 153 -7.40 1.35 14.32
C CYS A 153 -6.25 2.33 14.22
N VAL A 154 -6.27 3.18 13.18
CA VAL A 154 -5.18 4.09 12.87
C VAL A 154 -5.69 5.52 12.77
N TRP A 155 -4.95 6.45 13.39
CA TRP A 155 -5.15 7.88 13.28
C TRP A 155 -3.87 8.56 12.83
N ARG A 156 -4.01 9.63 12.06
CA ARG A 156 -2.91 10.43 11.54
C ARG A 156 -3.14 11.90 11.79
N SER A 157 -2.08 12.68 11.70
CA SER A 157 -2.14 14.13 11.78
C SER A 157 -2.47 14.74 10.41
N GLU A 158 -3.44 15.64 10.35
CA GLU A 158 -3.65 16.52 9.18
C GLU A 158 -2.75 17.77 9.20
N ALA A 159 -2.03 18.01 10.30
CA ALA A 159 -1.16 19.18 10.45
C ALA A 159 0.15 19.09 9.65
N GLY A 160 0.31 18.07 8.79
CA GLY A 160 1.48 17.87 7.94
C GLY A 160 2.66 17.17 8.62
N SER A 161 2.42 16.54 9.78
CA SER A 161 3.40 15.66 10.43
C SER A 161 3.16 14.19 10.01
N TYR A 162 4.21 13.36 9.91
CA TYR A 162 4.05 11.92 9.66
C TYR A 162 3.64 11.12 10.91
N SER A 163 3.17 11.83 11.94
CA SER A 163 2.77 11.26 13.21
C SER A 163 1.51 10.41 13.08
N ASN A 164 1.46 9.30 13.81
CA ASN A 164 0.31 8.41 13.84
C ASN A 164 0.13 7.75 15.21
N VAL A 165 -1.11 7.36 15.49
CA VAL A 165 -1.48 6.49 16.61
C VAL A 165 -2.07 5.22 16.01
N VAL A 166 -1.59 4.07 16.47
CA VAL A 166 -2.10 2.77 16.08
C VAL A 166 -2.53 2.00 17.31
N VAL A 167 -3.77 1.50 17.28
CA VAL A 167 -4.34 0.64 18.31
C VAL A 167 -4.73 -0.66 17.65
N ARG A 168 -4.23 -1.79 18.16
CA ARG A 168 -4.66 -3.11 17.70
C ARG A 168 -5.20 -3.96 18.84
N VAL A 169 -6.20 -4.79 18.53
CA VAL A 169 -6.83 -5.70 19.50
C VAL A 169 -6.90 -7.10 18.89
N SER A 170 -6.44 -8.09 19.65
CA SER A 170 -6.51 -9.51 19.33
C SER A 170 -7.09 -10.28 20.51
N ASN A 171 -7.74 -11.41 20.26
CA ASN A 171 -8.17 -12.34 21.31
C ASN A 171 -7.10 -13.42 21.64
N ASP A 172 -5.91 -13.37 21.03
CA ASP A 172 -4.82 -14.31 21.33
C ASP A 172 -3.96 -13.83 22.51
N VAL A 173 -4.51 -14.02 23.70
CA VAL A 173 -3.83 -13.73 24.97
C VAL A 173 -2.61 -14.62 25.23
N THR A 174 -2.51 -15.77 24.57
CA THR A 174 -1.38 -16.71 24.76
C THR A 174 -0.13 -16.15 24.10
N THR A 175 -0.25 -15.76 22.83
CA THR A 175 0.84 -15.09 22.09
C THR A 175 1.19 -13.76 22.75
N GLY A 176 0.19 -12.95 23.13
CA GLY A 176 0.43 -11.70 23.84
C GLY A 176 1.17 -11.87 25.17
N THR A 177 0.83 -12.90 25.96
CA THR A 177 1.53 -13.18 27.23
C THR A 177 2.98 -13.59 26.99
N ARG A 178 3.25 -14.41 25.97
CA ARG A 178 4.61 -14.79 25.58
C ARG A 178 5.43 -13.58 25.14
N TRP A 179 4.88 -12.78 24.20
CA TRP A 179 5.57 -11.61 23.66
C TRP A 179 5.89 -10.57 24.76
N THR A 180 4.92 -10.28 25.64
CA THR A 180 5.16 -9.38 26.78
C THR A 180 6.23 -9.91 27.75
N SER A 181 6.32 -11.22 27.98
CA SER A 181 7.40 -11.82 28.77
C SER A 181 8.76 -11.64 28.11
N GLU A 182 8.87 -11.92 26.81
CA GLU A 182 10.12 -11.75 26.04
C GLU A 182 10.59 -10.28 26.07
N ARG A 183 9.66 -9.33 25.97
CA ARG A 183 9.96 -7.90 26.08
C ARG A 183 10.39 -7.46 27.47
N HIS A 184 9.81 -8.02 28.53
CA HIS A 184 10.30 -7.80 29.89
C HIS A 184 11.74 -8.31 30.07
N ASP A 185 12.04 -9.51 29.56
CA ASP A 185 13.39 -10.06 29.60
C ASP A 185 14.39 -9.21 28.79
N ALA A 186 13.90 -8.51 27.75
CA ALA A 186 14.67 -7.53 26.97
C ALA A 186 14.80 -6.15 27.63
N GLY A 187 14.16 -5.91 28.79
CA GLY A 187 14.29 -4.67 29.57
C GLY A 187 13.10 -3.71 29.51
N ASP A 188 12.01 -4.04 28.82
CA ASP A 188 10.82 -3.17 28.77
C ASP A 188 10.14 -3.07 30.13
N SER A 189 9.64 -1.87 30.44
CA SER A 189 9.00 -1.57 31.73
C SER A 189 7.59 -2.13 31.81
N SER A 190 7.14 -2.51 33.00
CA SER A 190 5.73 -2.88 33.20
C SER A 190 4.85 -1.66 33.43
N LEU A 191 3.61 -1.72 32.94
CA LEU A 191 2.58 -0.72 33.22
C LEU A 191 1.72 -1.06 34.45
N GLY A 192 1.83 -2.30 34.96
CA GLY A 192 0.94 -2.79 36.02
C GLY A 192 -0.53 -2.89 35.59
N LEU A 193 -0.79 -2.97 34.27
CA LEU A 193 -2.12 -3.12 33.69
C LEU A 193 -2.36 -4.56 33.24
N GLY A 194 -3.61 -5.02 33.37
CA GLY A 194 -4.00 -6.37 33.00
C GLY A 194 -3.23 -7.45 33.79
N ARG A 195 -3.09 -8.62 33.17
CA ARG A 195 -2.29 -9.74 33.72
C ARG A 195 -0.82 -9.68 33.29
N SER A 196 -0.53 -9.00 32.18
CA SER A 196 0.81 -8.76 31.67
C SER A 196 0.79 -7.47 30.87
N SER A 197 1.82 -6.64 31.01
CA SER A 197 1.94 -5.40 30.25
C SER A 197 3.37 -4.91 30.14
N VAL A 198 3.70 -4.37 28.99
CA VAL A 198 5.00 -3.76 28.69
C VAL A 198 4.82 -2.39 28.05
N ILE A 199 5.81 -1.52 28.28
CA ILE A 199 5.97 -0.26 27.58
C ILE A 199 7.46 -0.01 27.31
N SER A 200 7.72 0.52 26.12
CA SER A 200 8.99 1.11 25.72
C SER A 200 8.68 2.46 25.08
N CYS A 201 9.29 3.51 25.60
CA CYS A 201 9.22 4.86 25.04
C CYS A 201 10.64 5.35 24.80
N GLY A 202 10.83 6.19 23.79
CA GLY A 202 12.15 6.72 23.50
C GLY A 202 12.14 7.78 22.41
N THR A 203 13.32 8.34 22.19
CA THR A 203 13.60 9.36 21.16
C THR A 203 14.69 8.91 20.19
N GLU A 204 15.15 7.66 20.28
CA GLU A 204 16.09 7.12 19.30
C GLU A 204 15.40 7.02 17.94
N GLY A 205 15.83 7.87 16.99
CA GLY A 205 15.15 8.09 15.72
C GLY A 205 14.05 9.15 15.84
N ASN A 206 12.95 8.82 16.52
CA ASN A 206 11.79 9.69 16.69
C ASN A 206 11.12 9.48 18.05
N SER A 207 10.41 10.51 18.52
CA SER A 207 9.62 10.45 19.75
C SER A 207 8.49 9.43 19.59
N SER A 208 8.57 8.31 20.29
CA SER A 208 7.61 7.23 20.14
C SER A 208 7.40 6.47 21.44
N CYS A 209 6.25 5.83 21.54
CA CYS A 209 6.01 4.78 22.52
C CYS A 209 5.33 3.60 21.88
N ARG A 210 5.70 2.41 22.36
CA ARG A 210 5.01 1.16 22.11
C ARG A 210 4.66 0.53 23.44
N ALA A 211 3.42 0.10 23.56
CA ALA A 211 2.93 -0.61 24.72
C ALA A 211 2.03 -1.77 24.31
N SER A 212 1.93 -2.74 25.20
CA SER A 212 0.99 -3.85 25.07
C SER A 212 0.45 -4.25 26.43
N VAL A 213 -0.82 -4.62 26.48
CA VAL A 213 -1.53 -5.10 27.67
C VAL A 213 -2.29 -6.36 27.31
N VAL A 214 -2.13 -7.40 28.11
CA VAL A 214 -2.97 -8.59 28.08
C VAL A 214 -3.98 -8.45 29.22
N ALA A 215 -5.26 -8.36 28.88
CA ALA A 215 -6.39 -8.30 29.80
C ALA A 215 -7.50 -9.21 29.27
N ASP A 216 -7.62 -10.42 29.84
CA ASP A 216 -8.47 -11.48 29.30
C ASP A 216 -9.90 -10.99 28.98
N PRO A 217 -10.47 -11.35 27.82
CA PRO A 217 -9.93 -12.24 26.77
C PRO A 217 -9.09 -11.51 25.69
N TRP A 218 -8.58 -10.31 25.97
CA TRP A 218 -7.99 -9.43 24.96
C TRP A 218 -6.49 -9.20 25.17
N TRP A 219 -5.78 -9.12 24.06
CA TRP A 219 -4.47 -8.53 23.95
C TRP A 219 -4.60 -7.24 23.15
N ILE A 220 -4.14 -6.14 23.73
CA ILE A 220 -4.24 -4.80 23.19
C ILE A 220 -2.81 -4.28 22.98
N SER A 221 -2.54 -3.75 21.80
CA SER A 221 -1.34 -2.97 21.55
C SER A 221 -1.70 -1.51 21.29
N PHE A 222 -0.81 -0.63 21.71
CA PHE A 222 -0.88 0.80 21.47
C PHE A 222 0.50 1.27 21.05
N SER A 223 0.62 1.86 19.89
CA SER A 223 1.82 2.58 19.49
C SER A 223 1.44 3.99 19.05
N PHE A 224 2.36 4.92 19.29
CA PHE A 224 2.34 6.19 18.61
C PHE A 224 3.75 6.52 18.17
N TYR A 225 3.81 7.25 17.07
CA TYR A 225 5.02 7.71 16.44
C TYR A 225 4.82 9.20 16.14
N ASP A 226 5.76 10.03 16.57
CA ASP A 226 5.81 11.45 16.24
C ASP A 226 7.07 11.78 15.45
N ASP A 227 6.89 12.14 14.17
CA ASP A 227 7.95 12.53 13.26
C ASP A 227 8.00 14.05 13.10
N SER A 228 8.11 14.75 14.22
CA SER A 228 8.34 16.18 14.23
C SER A 228 9.77 16.53 13.77
N SER A 229 10.67 15.55 13.66
CA SER A 229 12.11 15.73 13.47
C SER A 229 12.52 16.50 12.20
N TRP A 230 11.67 16.60 11.16
CA TRP A 230 12.02 17.25 9.89
C TRP A 230 11.28 18.56 9.58
N SER A 231 10.12 18.83 10.18
CA SER A 231 9.28 20.00 9.81
C SER A 231 8.66 20.75 10.99
N PHE A 232 8.77 20.22 12.20
CA PHE A 232 8.22 20.82 13.39
C PHE A 232 9.34 20.87 14.42
N ASP A 233 10.01 22.02 14.56
CA ASP A 233 11.01 22.26 15.61
C ASP A 233 10.43 21.80 16.96
N PRO A 234 10.75 20.56 17.42
CA PRO A 234 10.21 20.10 18.68
C PRO A 234 11.12 20.79 19.66
N SER A 235 10.67 21.93 20.20
CA SER A 235 11.43 22.57 21.27
C SER A 235 11.77 21.46 22.27
N PRO A 236 13.06 21.18 22.55
CA PRO A 236 13.48 19.98 23.27
C PRO A 236 12.88 19.84 24.68
N ASP A 237 12.16 20.87 25.14
CA ASP A 237 11.39 20.91 26.38
C ASP A 237 9.92 20.41 26.26
N ALA A 238 9.45 19.98 25.07
CA ALA A 238 8.05 19.58 24.84
C ALA A 238 7.76 18.09 25.04
N TRP A 239 8.74 17.20 24.80
CA TRP A 239 8.56 15.76 24.99
C TRP A 239 9.08 15.31 26.36
N SER A 240 8.28 14.51 27.06
CA SER A 240 8.61 13.92 28.36
C SER A 240 8.24 12.45 28.32
N GLU A 241 9.22 11.56 28.48
CA GLU A 241 8.98 10.11 28.52
C GLU A 241 7.98 9.75 29.63
N ASP A 242 8.08 10.38 30.80
CA ASP A 242 7.17 10.14 31.92
C ASP A 242 5.74 10.56 31.59
N THR A 243 5.57 11.69 30.89
CA THR A 243 4.25 12.17 30.44
C THR A 243 3.69 11.21 29.38
N ALA A 244 4.49 10.86 28.37
CA ALA A 244 4.08 9.93 27.32
C ALA A 244 3.69 8.56 27.90
N ARG A 245 4.48 8.02 28.84
CA ARG A 245 4.15 6.79 29.57
C ARG A 245 2.83 6.92 30.34
N ALA A 246 2.59 8.04 31.01
CA ALA A 246 1.35 8.28 31.75
C ALA A 246 0.12 8.34 30.82
N ASP A 247 0.26 9.02 29.68
CA ASP A 247 -0.80 9.17 28.67
C ASP A 247 -1.12 7.83 28.00
N VAL A 248 -0.09 7.07 27.56
CA VAL A 248 -0.25 5.71 27.02
C VAL A 248 -0.89 4.78 28.06
N SER A 249 -0.46 4.86 29.32
CA SER A 249 -1.08 4.09 30.41
C SER A 249 -2.56 4.43 30.60
N SER A 250 -2.92 5.71 30.49
CA SER A 250 -4.30 6.18 30.57
C SER A 250 -5.13 5.66 29.40
N ALA A 251 -4.61 5.77 28.18
CA ALA A 251 -5.24 5.26 26.96
C ALA A 251 -5.50 3.75 27.06
N LEU A 252 -4.51 2.96 27.47
CA LEU A 252 -4.66 1.50 27.64
C LEU A 252 -5.68 1.10 28.69
N ARG A 253 -5.83 1.89 29.78
CA ARG A 253 -6.92 1.68 30.75
C ARG A 253 -8.29 1.94 30.13
N SER A 254 -8.43 3.02 29.37
CA SER A 254 -9.68 3.34 28.64
C SER A 254 -10.02 2.25 27.62
N LEU A 255 -9.04 1.80 26.83
CA LEU A 255 -9.19 0.69 25.87
C LEU A 255 -9.62 -0.60 26.56
N SER A 256 -8.93 -0.99 27.63
CA SER A 256 -9.28 -2.19 28.39
C SER A 256 -10.69 -2.11 28.95
N THR A 257 -11.12 -0.93 29.41
CA THR A 257 -12.47 -0.70 29.94
C THR A 257 -13.54 -0.82 28.84
N ALA A 258 -13.28 -0.29 27.65
CA ALA A 258 -14.20 -0.37 26.51
C ALA A 258 -14.45 -1.81 26.04
N LEU A 259 -13.48 -2.71 26.28
CA LEU A 259 -13.56 -4.12 25.91
C LEU A 259 -14.22 -5.02 26.98
N VAL A 260 -14.51 -4.48 28.18
CA VAL A 260 -15.13 -5.25 29.26
C VAL A 260 -16.51 -5.77 28.85
N GLY A 261 -16.73 -7.06 29.04
CA GLY A 261 -18.01 -7.72 28.77
C GLY A 261 -18.24 -8.09 27.31
N LEU A 262 -17.34 -7.71 26.40
CA LEU A 262 -17.35 -8.20 25.02
C LEU A 262 -16.83 -9.64 24.97
N THR A 263 -17.42 -10.44 24.09
CA THR A 263 -16.98 -11.81 23.81
C THR A 263 -16.37 -11.88 22.42
N PRO A 264 -15.22 -12.56 22.24
CA PRO A 264 -14.64 -12.77 20.92
C PRO A 264 -15.64 -13.40 19.94
N THR A 265 -15.65 -12.89 18.71
CA THR A 265 -16.38 -13.49 17.59
C THR A 265 -15.66 -14.74 17.08
N ALA A 266 -16.32 -15.50 16.21
CA ALA A 266 -15.73 -16.70 15.63
C ALA A 266 -14.53 -16.37 14.73
N VAL A 267 -13.49 -17.20 14.80
CA VAL A 267 -12.29 -17.06 13.97
C VAL A 267 -12.68 -17.22 12.50
N TRP A 268 -12.26 -16.25 11.68
CA TRP A 268 -12.41 -16.33 10.22
C TRP A 268 -11.47 -17.39 9.64
N GLN A 269 -11.92 -18.07 8.58
CA GLN A 269 -11.13 -19.09 7.92
C GLN A 269 -10.77 -18.60 6.52
N PRO A 270 -9.47 -18.46 6.19
CA PRO A 270 -9.07 -18.09 4.84
C PRO A 270 -9.51 -19.14 3.83
N PRO A 271 -9.85 -18.73 2.59
CA PRO A 271 -9.98 -19.66 1.48
C PRO A 271 -8.71 -20.50 1.32
N ALA A 272 -8.88 -21.75 0.88
CA ALA A 272 -7.75 -22.60 0.53
C ALA A 272 -6.99 -21.99 -0.67
N THR A 273 -5.67 -22.10 -0.64
CA THR A 273 -4.77 -21.60 -1.68
C THR A 273 -3.47 -22.41 -1.67
N ASP A 274 -2.87 -22.56 -2.84
CA ASP A 274 -1.52 -23.11 -3.07
C ASP A 274 -0.44 -22.29 -2.35
N TRP A 275 -0.72 -21.03 -2.02
CA TRP A 275 0.21 -20.15 -1.31
C TRP A 275 0.19 -20.31 0.21
N ALA A 276 -0.65 -21.20 0.78
CA ALA A 276 -0.86 -21.30 2.22
C ALA A 276 0.43 -21.59 3.00
N ASP A 277 1.33 -22.38 2.41
CA ASP A 277 2.62 -22.77 3.00
C ASP A 277 3.81 -22.04 2.35
N ALA A 278 3.56 -20.91 1.68
CA ALA A 278 4.61 -20.13 1.05
C ALA A 278 5.63 -19.63 2.09
N THR A 279 6.90 -19.71 1.74
CA THR A 279 8.01 -19.12 2.51
C THR A 279 8.95 -18.40 1.56
N CYS A 280 9.80 -17.53 2.07
CA CYS A 280 10.80 -16.85 1.23
C CYS A 280 11.72 -17.83 0.50
N SER A 281 12.00 -19.01 1.07
CA SER A 281 12.79 -20.04 0.42
C SER A 281 12.21 -20.53 -0.91
N VAL A 282 10.87 -20.59 -1.03
CA VAL A 282 10.18 -21.02 -2.26
C VAL A 282 10.46 -20.03 -3.41
N LEU A 283 10.57 -18.73 -3.08
CA LEU A 283 10.81 -17.67 -4.07
C LEU A 283 12.22 -17.67 -4.65
N SER A 284 13.15 -18.45 -4.09
CA SER A 284 14.51 -18.57 -4.61
C SER A 284 14.57 -19.11 -6.05
N GLY A 285 13.54 -19.82 -6.50
CA GLY A 285 13.42 -20.31 -7.87
C GLY A 285 13.19 -19.23 -8.94
N ALA A 286 12.83 -18.00 -8.56
CA ALA A 286 12.48 -16.93 -9.50
C ALA A 286 13.70 -16.18 -10.09
N ASP A 287 14.90 -16.35 -9.55
CA ASP A 287 16.13 -15.62 -9.96
C ASP A 287 15.90 -14.09 -10.15
N VAL A 288 15.24 -13.48 -9.15
CA VAL A 288 14.88 -12.04 -9.15
C VAL A 288 16.08 -11.14 -9.48
N PRO A 289 17.27 -11.28 -8.86
CA PRO A 289 18.42 -10.40 -9.12
C PRO A 289 18.77 -10.30 -10.61
N THR A 290 18.74 -11.43 -11.33
CA THR A 290 19.02 -11.48 -12.76
C THR A 290 17.93 -10.80 -13.57
N ILE A 291 16.65 -11.05 -13.24
CA ILE A 291 15.50 -10.49 -13.97
C ILE A 291 15.47 -8.97 -13.87
N VAL A 292 15.71 -8.41 -12.68
CA VAL A 292 15.64 -6.97 -12.44
C VAL A 292 16.95 -6.25 -12.77
N GLY A 293 17.92 -6.94 -13.38
CA GLY A 293 19.21 -6.37 -13.78
C GLY A 293 20.07 -5.90 -12.61
N SER A 294 19.85 -6.45 -11.41
CA SER A 294 20.57 -6.11 -10.18
C SER A 294 21.18 -7.38 -9.56
N PRO A 295 22.19 -7.99 -10.20
CA PRO A 295 22.75 -9.29 -9.79
C PRO A 295 23.46 -9.27 -8.43
N GLU A 296 23.77 -8.08 -7.91
CA GLU A 296 24.39 -7.88 -6.60
C GLU A 296 23.39 -8.03 -5.44
N LEU A 297 22.08 -8.09 -5.73
CA LEU A 297 21.05 -8.30 -4.72
C LEU A 297 21.15 -9.71 -4.11
N VAL A 298 21.15 -9.77 -2.78
CA VAL A 298 21.20 -11.02 -2.02
C VAL A 298 19.84 -11.29 -1.38
N GLY A 299 19.32 -12.50 -1.57
CA GLY A 299 18.02 -12.95 -1.05
C GLY A 299 17.52 -14.19 -1.80
N PRO A 300 16.25 -14.58 -1.62
CA PRO A 300 15.28 -13.98 -0.71
C PRO A 300 15.60 -14.29 0.76
N ALA A 301 15.43 -13.30 1.63
CA ALA A 301 15.43 -13.47 3.08
C ALA A 301 14.11 -12.95 3.66
N GLU A 302 13.66 -13.50 4.78
CA GLU A 302 12.55 -12.93 5.53
C GLU A 302 12.88 -11.50 5.94
N HIS A 303 11.96 -10.60 5.66
CA HIS A 303 12.07 -9.23 6.09
C HIS A 303 11.57 -9.13 7.54
N THR A 304 12.52 -8.87 8.44
CA THR A 304 12.19 -8.53 9.82
C THR A 304 12.29 -7.02 9.97
N TRP A 305 11.16 -6.36 10.20
CA TRP A 305 11.16 -4.95 10.58
C TRP A 305 11.94 -4.79 11.90
N THR A 306 12.99 -3.96 11.88
CA THR A 306 13.77 -3.63 13.08
C THR A 306 13.24 -2.39 13.79
N GLU A 307 12.32 -1.66 13.16
CA GLU A 307 11.64 -0.50 13.74
C GLU A 307 10.46 -0.92 14.63
N VAL A 308 9.91 0.05 15.35
CA VAL A 308 8.98 -0.09 16.48
C VAL A 308 7.60 -0.64 16.05
N GLY A 309 7.54 -1.86 15.51
CA GLY A 309 6.31 -2.62 15.32
C GLY A 309 5.69 -2.94 16.67
N ASP A 310 4.36 -2.92 16.77
CA ASP A 310 3.71 -3.37 18.01
C ASP A 310 3.65 -4.89 18.09
N GLY A 311 3.49 -5.45 19.30
CA GLY A 311 3.58 -6.90 19.47
C GLY A 311 2.55 -7.70 18.67
N ILE A 312 1.38 -7.11 18.37
CA ILE A 312 0.38 -7.76 17.52
C ILE A 312 0.91 -7.80 16.08
N SER A 313 1.39 -6.67 15.53
CA SER A 313 2.04 -6.65 14.21
C SER A 313 3.18 -7.66 14.09
N ASP A 314 4.06 -7.71 15.08
CA ASP A 314 5.26 -8.57 15.08
C ASP A 314 4.95 -10.07 15.06
N THR A 315 3.74 -10.48 15.47
CA THR A 315 3.42 -11.90 15.71
C THR A 315 2.14 -12.40 15.04
N LYS A 316 1.31 -11.50 14.53
CA LYS A 316 0.00 -11.81 13.94
C LYS A 316 -0.10 -11.49 12.48
N ASP A 317 0.84 -10.78 11.89
CA ASP A 317 0.83 -10.68 10.45
C ASP A 317 1.05 -12.08 9.84
N SER A 318 0.07 -12.56 9.07
CA SER A 318 0.17 -13.82 8.34
C SER A 318 0.69 -13.64 6.91
N SER A 319 1.07 -12.42 6.53
CA SER A 319 1.74 -12.17 5.28
C SER A 319 3.16 -12.77 5.28
N VAL A 320 3.59 -13.24 4.12
CA VAL A 320 4.96 -13.69 3.88
C VAL A 320 5.68 -12.52 3.24
N ASP A 321 6.67 -11.97 3.94
CA ASP A 321 7.39 -10.79 3.49
C ASP A 321 8.87 -11.09 3.22
N CYS A 322 9.23 -11.04 1.95
CA CYS A 322 10.53 -11.46 1.46
C CYS A 322 11.26 -10.30 0.80
N ARG A 323 12.55 -10.18 1.10
CA ARG A 323 13.40 -9.15 0.50
C ARG A 323 14.67 -9.72 -0.13
N TRP A 324 15.12 -9.02 -1.16
CA TRP A 324 16.47 -9.08 -1.67
C TRP A 324 17.10 -7.71 -1.44
N VAL A 325 18.30 -7.65 -0.89
CA VAL A 325 18.96 -6.40 -0.52
C VAL A 325 20.39 -6.38 -1.00
N LEU A 326 20.88 -5.19 -1.35
CA LEU A 326 22.32 -4.99 -1.54
C LEU A 326 23.04 -5.18 -0.19
N PRO A 327 24.11 -5.98 -0.12
CA PRO A 327 24.89 -6.14 1.11
C PRO A 327 25.42 -4.78 1.60
N LEU A 328 25.22 -4.49 2.89
CA LEU A 328 25.59 -3.21 3.53
C LEU A 328 27.09 -2.88 3.49
N GLU A 329 27.97 -3.79 3.06
CA GLU A 329 29.37 -3.46 2.75
C GLU A 329 29.49 -2.46 1.57
N ALA A 330 28.45 -2.32 0.75
CA ALA A 330 28.33 -1.31 -0.31
C ALA A 330 27.78 0.05 0.18
N GLY A 331 27.63 0.23 1.51
CA GLY A 331 26.86 1.29 2.18
C GLY A 331 27.28 2.75 2.01
N ASP A 332 28.12 3.09 1.04
CA ASP A 332 28.45 4.48 0.67
C ASP A 332 28.34 4.74 -0.84
N GLN A 333 27.99 3.74 -1.66
CA GLN A 333 27.83 3.93 -3.10
C GLN A 333 26.36 4.21 -3.44
N PRO A 334 26.07 5.27 -4.21
CA PRO A 334 24.74 5.48 -4.75
C PRO A 334 24.29 4.24 -5.52
N VAL A 335 23.05 3.79 -5.28
CA VAL A 335 22.40 2.81 -6.15
C VAL A 335 22.46 3.36 -7.56
N ALA A 336 23.04 2.59 -8.50
CA ALA A 336 23.18 3.06 -9.87
C ALA A 336 21.80 3.34 -10.47
N ASP A 337 21.67 4.43 -11.23
CA ASP A 337 20.43 4.74 -11.94
C ASP A 337 19.97 3.50 -12.74
N GLY A 338 18.73 3.08 -12.53
CA GLY A 338 18.20 1.88 -13.19
C GLY A 338 18.42 0.56 -12.45
N SER A 339 18.96 0.58 -11.23
CA SER A 339 19.15 -0.61 -10.38
C SER A 339 18.37 -0.54 -9.07
N PHE A 340 18.21 -1.69 -8.42
CA PHE A 340 17.48 -1.84 -7.17
C PHE A 340 18.44 -1.91 -5.99
N GLY A 341 18.23 -1.08 -4.97
CA GLY A 341 18.91 -1.20 -3.67
C GLY A 341 18.28 -2.29 -2.79
N GLU A 342 16.98 -2.48 -2.98
CA GLU A 342 16.15 -3.49 -2.34
C GLU A 342 15.13 -3.98 -3.37
N PHE A 343 14.60 -5.18 -3.20
CA PHE A 343 13.43 -5.68 -3.92
C PHE A 343 12.59 -6.47 -2.92
N ARG A 344 11.30 -6.11 -2.75
CA ARG A 344 10.41 -6.78 -1.79
C ARG A 344 9.29 -7.52 -2.51
N VAL A 345 8.91 -8.66 -1.95
CA VAL A 345 7.73 -9.44 -2.34
C VAL A 345 6.94 -9.75 -1.08
N THR A 346 5.69 -9.34 -1.04
CA THR A 346 4.78 -9.69 0.04
C THR A 346 3.64 -10.54 -0.51
N ILE A 347 3.31 -11.63 0.19
CA ILE A 347 2.25 -12.56 -0.17
C ILE A 347 1.25 -12.61 0.98
N VAL A 348 -0.04 -12.44 0.68
CA VAL A 348 -1.15 -12.62 1.63
C VAL A 348 -1.94 -13.85 1.18
N PRO A 349 -1.64 -15.05 1.72
CA PRO A 349 -2.33 -16.29 1.34
C PRO A 349 -3.83 -16.19 1.61
N GLY A 350 -4.67 -16.46 0.61
CA GLY A 350 -6.13 -16.32 0.73
C GLY A 350 -6.59 -14.86 0.84
N GLY A 351 -5.72 -13.91 0.49
CA GLY A 351 -5.92 -12.46 0.60
C GLY A 351 -6.75 -11.80 -0.51
N GLU A 352 -7.37 -12.58 -1.41
CA GLU A 352 -8.15 -12.03 -2.55
C GLU A 352 -9.23 -11.02 -2.11
N TRP A 353 -9.83 -11.22 -0.94
CA TRP A 353 -10.87 -10.33 -0.39
C TRP A 353 -10.39 -8.89 -0.16
N ALA A 354 -9.08 -8.68 0.03
CA ALA A 354 -8.47 -7.38 0.31
C ALA A 354 -7.88 -6.72 -0.93
N TYR A 355 -7.80 -7.45 -2.05
CA TYR A 355 -7.24 -6.92 -3.28
C TYR A 355 -8.21 -5.91 -3.90
N GLU A 356 -7.79 -4.65 -3.87
CA GLU A 356 -8.48 -3.55 -4.55
C GLU A 356 -7.48 -2.72 -5.34
N PRO A 357 -7.62 -2.67 -6.69
CA PRO A 357 -6.85 -1.76 -7.52
C PRO A 357 -7.00 -0.32 -7.03
N VAL A 358 -5.89 0.38 -6.81
CA VAL A 358 -5.93 1.82 -6.48
C VAL A 358 -6.33 2.63 -7.71
N ASP A 359 -6.97 3.78 -7.50
CA ASP A 359 -7.52 4.64 -8.58
C ASP A 359 -6.51 4.96 -9.69
N ASP A 360 -5.24 5.18 -9.33
CA ASP A 360 -4.16 5.57 -10.26
C ASP A 360 -3.33 4.37 -10.76
N SER A 361 -3.81 3.14 -10.54
CA SER A 361 -3.15 1.93 -11.03
C SER A 361 -3.44 1.66 -12.51
N GLU A 362 -2.48 1.01 -13.18
CA GLU A 362 -2.60 0.61 -14.57
C GLU A 362 -2.74 -0.91 -14.68
N PRO A 363 -3.77 -1.47 -15.33
CA PRO A 363 -3.87 -2.91 -15.56
C PRO A 363 -2.67 -3.45 -16.35
N VAL A 364 -2.15 -4.61 -15.93
CA VAL A 364 -1.08 -5.34 -16.61
C VAL A 364 -1.40 -6.82 -16.73
N SER A 365 -0.78 -7.49 -17.70
CA SER A 365 -0.85 -8.95 -17.82
C SER A 365 0.38 -9.58 -17.16
N VAL A 366 0.15 -10.50 -16.24
CA VAL A 366 1.18 -11.34 -15.62
C VAL A 366 0.79 -12.80 -15.87
N ALA A 367 1.65 -13.58 -16.51
CA ALA A 367 1.42 -15.00 -16.71
C ALA A 367 1.19 -15.74 -15.37
N GLY A 368 0.08 -16.48 -15.27
CA GLY A 368 -0.30 -17.23 -14.07
C GLY A 368 -1.04 -16.43 -13.00
N ALA A 369 -1.27 -15.13 -13.21
CA ALA A 369 -2.12 -14.30 -12.37
C ALA A 369 -3.55 -14.22 -12.90
N ASP A 370 -4.51 -14.15 -11.99
CA ASP A 370 -5.94 -13.98 -12.28
C ASP A 370 -6.28 -12.51 -12.60
N ALA A 371 -5.57 -11.58 -11.95
CA ALA A 371 -5.60 -10.15 -12.19
C ALA A 371 -4.27 -9.53 -11.77
N ALA A 372 -3.87 -8.43 -12.40
CA ALA A 372 -2.69 -7.68 -11.98
C ALA A 372 -2.80 -6.19 -12.36
N THR A 373 -2.25 -5.33 -11.50
CA THR A 373 -2.11 -3.90 -11.73
C THR A 373 -0.71 -3.44 -11.38
N PHE A 374 -0.22 -2.49 -12.17
CA PHE A 374 1.00 -1.76 -11.93
C PHE A 374 0.67 -0.47 -11.19
N VAL A 375 1.37 -0.21 -10.09
CA VAL A 375 1.14 0.94 -9.22
C VAL A 375 2.45 1.69 -9.06
N CYS A 376 2.40 3.03 -9.13
CA CYS A 376 3.53 3.89 -8.77
C CYS A 376 3.07 4.91 -7.74
N VAL A 377 3.88 5.09 -6.71
CA VAL A 377 3.66 6.03 -5.62
C VAL A 377 4.67 7.14 -5.72
N SER A 378 4.21 8.39 -5.71
CA SER A 378 5.05 9.57 -5.94
C SER A 378 5.32 10.40 -4.68
N LEU A 379 5.22 9.80 -3.50
CA LEU A 379 5.54 10.46 -2.21
C LEU A 379 7.00 10.20 -1.81
N GLU A 380 7.38 10.59 -0.59
CA GLU A 380 8.67 10.25 0.00
C GLU A 380 8.89 8.74 -0.02
N GLY A 381 10.03 8.29 -0.56
CA GLY A 381 10.23 6.87 -0.89
C GLY A 381 9.45 6.41 -2.12
N SER A 382 9.40 7.22 -3.18
CA SER A 382 8.70 6.88 -4.43
C SER A 382 9.12 5.50 -4.92
N SER A 383 8.12 4.65 -5.19
CA SER A 383 8.31 3.25 -5.59
C SER A 383 7.21 2.84 -6.53
N CYS A 384 7.51 1.94 -7.45
CA CYS A 384 6.54 1.24 -8.27
C CYS A 384 6.53 -0.25 -7.93
N TYR A 385 5.39 -0.91 -8.08
CA TYR A 385 5.22 -2.34 -7.80
C TYR A 385 4.07 -2.91 -8.64
N VAL A 386 3.97 -4.24 -8.66
CA VAL A 386 2.84 -4.97 -9.25
C VAL A 386 2.03 -5.61 -8.14
N ASP A 387 0.77 -5.20 -7.99
CA ASP A 387 -0.22 -5.92 -7.20
C ASP A 387 -0.88 -6.96 -8.10
N LEU A 388 -1.04 -8.20 -7.64
CA LEU A 388 -1.67 -9.25 -8.42
C LEU A 388 -2.42 -10.27 -7.57
N LEU A 389 -3.36 -10.97 -8.19
CA LEU A 389 -4.04 -12.13 -7.66
C LEU A 389 -3.49 -13.40 -8.31
N SER A 390 -3.19 -14.41 -7.50
CA SER A 390 -2.88 -15.75 -7.98
C SER A 390 -3.46 -16.78 -7.02
N ASP A 391 -4.39 -17.59 -7.50
CA ASP A 391 -4.98 -18.69 -6.72
C ASP A 391 -5.61 -18.23 -5.39
N GLY A 392 -6.44 -17.18 -5.45
CA GLY A 392 -7.12 -16.61 -4.28
C GLY A 392 -6.21 -15.86 -3.31
N SER A 393 -4.92 -15.69 -3.63
CA SER A 393 -3.95 -14.95 -2.81
C SER A 393 -3.57 -13.63 -3.46
N TRP A 394 -3.30 -12.62 -2.63
CA TRP A 394 -2.81 -11.33 -3.08
C TRP A 394 -1.28 -11.30 -2.93
N LEU A 395 -0.58 -10.95 -4.01
CA LEU A 395 0.84 -10.72 -4.02
C LEU A 395 1.13 -9.27 -4.40
N GLN A 396 2.12 -8.67 -3.73
CA GLN A 396 2.71 -7.40 -4.08
C GLN A 396 4.18 -7.62 -4.43
N VAL A 397 4.60 -7.28 -5.64
CA VAL A 397 5.92 -7.60 -6.19
C VAL A 397 6.69 -6.34 -6.60
N GLY A 398 7.92 -6.25 -6.09
CA GLY A 398 8.91 -5.24 -6.48
C GLY A 398 8.74 -3.89 -5.80
N TYR A 399 8.03 -3.88 -4.67
CA TYR A 399 7.95 -2.71 -3.80
C TYR A 399 9.33 -2.44 -3.19
N ALA A 400 10.02 -1.39 -3.65
CA ALA A 400 11.34 -1.03 -3.13
C ALA A 400 11.81 0.35 -3.58
N SER A 401 12.76 0.92 -2.82
CA SER A 401 13.47 2.14 -3.21
C SER A 401 14.15 1.97 -4.58
N GLY A 402 13.88 2.89 -5.50
CA GLY A 402 14.52 2.93 -6.83
C GLY A 402 13.67 2.37 -7.98
N ALA A 403 12.53 1.74 -7.68
CA ALA A 403 11.58 1.29 -8.69
C ALA A 403 10.92 2.49 -9.40
N THR A 404 11.16 2.66 -10.71
CA THR A 404 10.60 3.76 -11.50
C THR A 404 9.53 3.29 -12.50
N PRO A 405 8.69 4.20 -13.04
CA PRO A 405 7.69 3.86 -14.05
C PRO A 405 8.27 3.15 -15.29
N GLU A 406 9.50 3.49 -15.69
CA GLU A 406 10.19 2.89 -16.84
C GLU A 406 10.53 1.41 -16.62
N MET A 407 10.63 0.97 -15.37
CA MET A 407 10.96 -0.41 -15.00
C MET A 407 9.75 -1.35 -15.02
N LYS A 408 8.57 -0.88 -15.39
CA LYS A 408 7.33 -1.67 -15.45
C LYS A 408 7.51 -3.05 -16.09
N GLY A 409 8.22 -3.13 -17.22
CA GLY A 409 8.47 -4.40 -17.90
C GLY A 409 9.29 -5.40 -17.08
N LEU A 410 10.27 -4.92 -16.31
CA LEU A 410 11.08 -5.75 -15.41
C LEU A 410 10.26 -6.23 -14.22
N LEU A 411 9.42 -5.35 -13.66
CA LEU A 411 8.53 -5.68 -12.54
C LEU A 411 7.47 -6.72 -12.94
N VAL A 412 6.90 -6.61 -14.14
CA VAL A 412 6.01 -7.66 -14.69
C VAL A 412 6.76 -8.97 -14.86
N ALA A 413 7.96 -8.98 -15.44
CA ALA A 413 8.74 -10.20 -15.61
C ALA A 413 9.12 -10.86 -14.26
N ALA A 414 9.46 -10.05 -13.26
CA ALA A 414 9.72 -10.54 -11.90
C ALA A 414 8.45 -11.13 -11.28
N ALA A 415 7.29 -10.49 -11.45
CA ALA A 415 6.00 -11.02 -10.99
C ALA A 415 5.66 -12.36 -11.64
N GLU A 416 5.90 -12.53 -12.94
CA GLU A 416 5.71 -13.81 -13.64
C GLU A 416 6.60 -14.91 -13.07
N ALA A 417 7.87 -14.61 -12.82
CA ALA A 417 8.81 -15.55 -12.22
C ALA A 417 8.42 -15.93 -10.80
N ILE A 418 7.98 -14.97 -9.98
CA ILE A 418 7.47 -15.21 -8.63
C ILE A 418 6.25 -16.12 -8.67
N VAL A 419 5.25 -15.82 -9.50
CA VAL A 419 4.05 -16.65 -9.64
C VAL A 419 4.40 -18.08 -10.08
N ALA A 420 5.42 -18.25 -10.93
CA ALA A 420 5.89 -19.57 -11.35
C ALA A 420 6.54 -20.40 -10.22
N THR A 421 6.92 -19.79 -9.09
CA THR A 421 7.44 -20.50 -7.91
C THR A 421 6.34 -21.05 -7.00
N ARG A 422 5.07 -20.80 -7.30
CA ARG A 422 3.94 -21.24 -6.48
C ARG A 422 4.07 -22.71 -6.07
N PRO A 423 3.90 -23.04 -4.78
CA PRO A 423 3.90 -24.44 -4.33
C PRO A 423 2.85 -25.25 -5.10
N ALA A 424 3.15 -26.53 -5.36
CA ALA A 424 2.16 -27.45 -5.92
C ALA A 424 1.25 -27.97 -4.79
N SER A 425 -0.06 -28.00 -5.02
CA SER A 425 -1.07 -28.51 -4.09
C SER A 425 -1.03 -30.03 -3.86
#